data_AF-A0A2J8IU32-F1
#
_entry.id   AF-A0A2J8IU32-F1
#
_cell.length_a   1.000
_cell.length_b   1.000
_cell.length_c   1.000
_cell.angle_alpha   90.00
_cell.angle_beta   90.00
_cell.angle_gamma   90.00
#
_symmetry.space_group_name_H-M   'P 1'
#
loop_
_entity.id
_entity.type
_entity.pdbx_description
1 polymer ?
#
loop_
_entity_poly.entity_id
_entity_poly.type
_entity_poly.pdbx_seq_one_letter_code
_entity_poly.pdbx_strand_id
1 'polypeptide(L)'
;MTKMYKGFQALGDAADIRFVYTPAMESVCGYFHRSHNRSEEFLIAGKLQDGLLHITTCSFVAPWNSLSLAQRRGFTKTYTVGCEECTVFPCLSIPCKLQSGTHCLWTDQLLQGSEKGFQSRHLACLPREPGLCTWQSLRSQIA
;
A
#
# COMPACT_ATOMS: atom_id res chain seq x y z
N MET A 1 -6.04 18.43 7.02
CA MET A 1 -4.62 18.61 7.41
C MET A 1 -3.94 17.34 6.98
N THR A 2 -3.04 17.44 6.01
CA THR A 2 -2.31 16.31 5.44
C THR A 2 -1.34 15.72 6.45
N LYS A 3 -1.01 14.43 6.31
CA LYS A 3 -0.18 13.68 7.28
C LYS A 3 0.87 12.84 6.58
N MET A 4 2.00 12.66 7.25
CA MET A 4 3.01 11.66 6.90
C MET A 4 2.81 10.42 7.79
N TYR A 5 2.86 9.22 7.20
CA TYR A 5 2.72 7.95 7.93
C TYR A 5 4.03 7.15 8.00
N LYS A 6 4.95 7.37 7.04
CA LYS A 6 6.26 6.71 6.95
C LYS A 6 7.24 7.64 6.23
N GLY A 7 8.54 7.54 6.56
CA GLY A 7 9.61 8.26 5.86
C GLY A 7 10.32 9.34 6.70
N PHE A 8 9.92 9.54 7.97
CA PHE A 8 10.50 10.56 8.86
C PHE A 8 12.04 10.49 8.95
N GLN A 9 12.61 9.29 9.00
CA GLN A 9 14.07 9.10 9.10
C GLN A 9 14.82 9.52 7.83
N ALA A 10 14.21 9.38 6.65
CA ALA A 10 14.85 9.67 5.36
C ALA A 10 14.79 11.17 5.01
N LEU A 11 13.85 11.90 5.62
CA LEU A 11 13.67 13.34 5.41
C LEU A 11 14.35 14.18 6.50
N GLY A 12 14.73 13.59 7.63
CA GLY A 12 15.42 14.31 8.72
C GLY A 12 14.65 15.55 9.17
N ASP A 13 15.38 16.64 9.44
CA ASP A 13 14.83 17.98 9.73
C ASP A 13 14.41 18.76 8.46
N ALA A 14 14.43 18.13 7.28
CA ALA A 14 14.16 18.82 6.02
C ALA A 14 12.67 19.13 5.85
N ALA A 15 12.42 20.31 5.26
CA ALA A 15 11.11 20.83 4.93
C ALA A 15 10.22 19.81 4.20
N ASP A 16 8.92 19.90 4.45
CA ASP A 16 7.86 19.07 3.87
C ASP A 16 8.08 18.68 2.40
N ILE A 17 7.66 17.47 2.02
CA ILE A 17 7.65 17.04 0.62
C ILE A 17 6.72 17.96 -0.17
N ARG A 18 7.30 18.83 -1.02
CA ARG A 18 6.55 19.79 -1.85
C ARG A 18 6.23 19.26 -3.25
N PHE A 19 7.02 18.32 -3.75
CA PHE A 19 6.92 17.80 -5.11
C PHE A 19 6.96 16.28 -5.15
N VAL A 20 6.24 15.74 -6.13
CA VAL A 20 6.22 14.32 -6.46
C VAL A 20 6.58 14.18 -7.93
N TYR A 21 7.58 13.35 -8.22
CA TYR A 21 8.13 13.15 -9.56
C TYR A 21 7.60 11.85 -10.15
N THR A 22 7.42 11.82 -11.47
CA THR A 22 6.97 10.64 -12.19
C THR A 22 7.50 10.69 -13.64
N PRO A 23 7.65 9.55 -14.34
CA PRO A 23 8.05 9.56 -15.74
C PRO A 23 7.14 10.45 -16.61
N ALA A 24 7.71 11.05 -17.66
CA ALA A 24 7.04 12.07 -18.46
C ALA A 24 5.87 11.57 -19.32
N MET A 25 5.81 10.25 -19.61
CA MET A 25 4.79 9.66 -20.47
C MET A 25 4.17 8.42 -19.80
N GLU A 26 2.87 8.22 -19.97
CA GLU A 26 2.15 7.05 -19.43
C GLU A 26 2.72 5.71 -19.94
N SER A 27 3.19 5.67 -21.20
CA SER A 27 3.79 4.48 -21.83
C SER A 27 5.08 4.01 -21.16
N VAL A 28 5.76 4.89 -20.41
CA VAL A 28 6.94 4.57 -19.59
C VAL A 28 6.62 4.68 -18.09
N CYS A 29 5.39 4.32 -17.72
CA CYS A 29 4.90 4.26 -16.34
C CYS A 29 4.75 5.63 -15.64
N GLY A 30 4.54 6.70 -16.40
CA GLY A 30 4.19 8.02 -15.87
C GLY A 30 2.80 8.05 -15.24
N TYR A 31 2.69 8.51 -14.00
CA TYR A 31 1.41 8.69 -13.31
C TYR A 31 0.67 9.91 -13.87
N PHE A 32 -0.52 9.68 -14.42
CA PHE A 32 -1.42 10.74 -14.86
C PHE A 32 -2.48 11.05 -13.79
N HIS A 33 -2.41 12.24 -13.19
CA HIS A 33 -3.36 12.67 -12.17
C HIS A 33 -4.69 13.10 -12.79
N ARG A 34 -5.75 12.32 -12.53
CA ARG A 34 -7.08 12.54 -13.13
C ARG A 34 -7.99 13.49 -12.35
N SER A 35 -7.72 13.74 -11.07
CA SER A 35 -8.58 14.62 -10.28
C SER A 35 -8.30 16.08 -10.62
N HIS A 36 -9.37 16.86 -10.74
CA HIS A 36 -9.30 18.32 -10.88
C HIS A 36 -9.59 19.02 -9.56
N ASN A 37 -9.99 18.28 -8.52
CA ASN A 37 -10.34 18.85 -7.23
C ASN A 37 -9.08 19.05 -6.37
N ARG A 38 -8.68 20.32 -6.20
CA ARG A 38 -7.49 20.69 -5.42
C ARG A 38 -7.60 20.41 -3.93
N SER A 39 -8.82 20.23 -3.39
CA SER A 39 -9.03 19.91 -1.97
C SER A 39 -9.15 18.42 -1.71
N GLU A 40 -9.13 17.57 -2.75
CA GLU A 40 -9.19 16.13 -2.57
C GLU A 40 -7.85 15.61 -2.03
N GLU A 41 -7.90 14.97 -0.85
CA GLU A 41 -6.73 14.37 -0.22
C GLU A 41 -6.46 12.99 -0.82
N PHE A 42 -5.19 12.70 -1.13
CA PHE A 42 -4.73 11.42 -1.65
C PHE A 42 -3.74 10.76 -0.69
N LEU A 43 -3.80 9.44 -0.60
CA LEU A 43 -2.70 8.66 -0.04
C LEU A 43 -1.71 8.31 -1.16
N ILE A 44 -0.43 8.60 -0.92
CA ILE A 44 0.66 8.38 -1.87
C ILE A 44 1.71 7.49 -1.20
N ALA A 45 1.99 6.32 -1.79
CA ALA A 45 3.14 5.49 -1.44
C ALA A 45 4.13 5.48 -2.61
N GLY A 46 5.24 6.19 -2.44
CA GLY A 46 6.31 6.31 -3.43
C GLY A 46 7.65 5.83 -2.93
N LYS A 47 8.68 5.95 -3.78
CA LYS A 47 10.07 5.68 -3.43
C LYS A 47 10.83 6.99 -3.36
N LEU A 48 11.76 7.10 -2.42
CA LEU A 48 12.69 8.22 -2.36
C LEU A 48 13.92 7.88 -3.21
N GLN A 49 14.27 8.72 -4.17
CA GLN A 49 15.48 8.61 -5.00
C GLN A 49 16.16 9.98 -5.00
N ASP A 50 17.41 10.05 -4.57
CA ASP A 50 18.19 11.30 -4.46
C ASP A 50 17.45 12.42 -3.69
N GLY A 51 16.72 12.04 -2.64
CA GLY A 51 15.92 12.97 -1.82
C GLY A 51 14.59 13.42 -2.45
N LEU A 52 14.26 12.96 -3.65
CA LEU A 52 13.02 13.27 -4.35
C LEU A 52 12.02 12.11 -4.23
N LEU A 53 10.73 12.43 -4.02
CA LEU A 53 9.68 11.43 -3.97
C LEU A 53 9.24 11.07 -5.40
N HIS A 54 9.47 9.83 -5.82
CA HIS A 54 9.08 9.30 -7.12
C HIS A 54 7.90 8.33 -7.02
N ILE A 55 6.95 8.48 -7.95
CA ILE A 55 5.82 7.57 -8.18
C ILE A 55 5.74 7.15 -9.64
N THR A 56 5.04 6.03 -9.88
CA THR A 56 4.76 5.49 -11.21
C THR A 56 3.30 5.09 -11.31
N THR A 57 2.86 4.60 -12.47
CA THR A 57 1.52 3.99 -12.64
C THR A 57 1.27 2.81 -11.70
N CYS A 58 2.31 2.12 -11.22
CA CYS A 58 2.21 1.00 -10.28
C CYS A 58 2.25 1.42 -8.81
N SER A 59 2.53 2.69 -8.51
CA SER A 59 2.56 3.21 -7.14
C SER A 59 1.16 3.24 -6.54
N PHE A 60 1.03 3.01 -5.24
CA PHE A 60 -0.26 3.11 -4.57
C PHE A 60 -0.63 4.60 -4.40
N VAL A 61 -1.51 5.07 -5.28
CA VAL A 61 -2.06 6.43 -5.25
C VAL A 61 -3.58 6.35 -5.31
N ALA A 62 -4.27 6.76 -4.24
CA ALA A 62 -5.72 6.68 -4.15
C ALA A 62 -6.32 7.83 -3.33
N PRO A 63 -7.54 8.30 -3.64
CA PRO A 63 -8.25 9.27 -2.80
C PRO A 63 -8.43 8.73 -1.39
N TRP A 64 -8.07 9.50 -0.37
CA TRP A 64 -8.13 9.10 1.03
C TRP A 64 -9.54 8.66 1.46
N ASN A 65 -10.56 9.38 1.00
CA ASN A 65 -11.96 9.08 1.31
C ASN A 65 -12.48 7.81 0.64
N SER A 66 -11.80 7.31 -0.41
CA SER A 66 -12.14 6.04 -1.05
C SER A 66 -11.59 4.81 -0.29
N LEU A 67 -10.65 5.03 0.64
CA LEU A 67 -10.04 3.97 1.43
C LEU A 67 -11.01 3.43 2.49
N SER A 68 -11.01 2.11 2.64
CA SER A 68 -11.70 1.46 3.76
C SER A 68 -11.14 1.91 5.10
N LEU A 69 -11.93 1.77 6.17
CA LEU A 69 -11.46 2.03 7.54
C LEU A 69 -10.28 1.13 7.91
N ALA A 70 -10.30 -0.13 7.44
CA ALA A 70 -9.22 -1.09 7.62
C ALA A 70 -7.91 -0.62 6.96
N GLN A 71 -7.95 -0.18 5.71
CA GLN A 71 -6.76 0.37 5.02
C GLN A 71 -6.21 1.61 5.72
N ARG A 72 -7.08 2.55 6.13
CA ARG A 72 -6.65 3.75 6.87
C ARG A 72 -5.94 3.39 8.18
N ARG A 73 -6.45 2.39 8.93
CA ARG A 73 -5.78 1.86 10.13
C ARG A 73 -4.47 1.15 9.81
N GLY A 74 -4.46 0.37 8.73
CA GLY A 74 -3.27 -0.29 8.21
C GLY A 74 -2.14 0.70 7.97
N PHE A 75 -2.38 1.75 7.18
CA PHE A 75 -1.40 2.80 6.90
C PHE A 75 -0.98 3.58 8.14
N THR A 76 -1.90 3.78 9.10
CA THR A 76 -1.60 4.55 10.31
C THR A 76 -0.69 3.78 11.28
N LYS A 77 -0.85 2.45 11.41
CA LYS A 77 -0.11 1.69 12.43
C LYS A 77 0.12 0.22 12.08
N THR A 78 -0.87 -0.49 11.53
CA THR A 78 -0.81 -1.96 11.54
C THR A 78 0.10 -2.56 10.47
N TYR A 79 0.22 -1.94 9.28
CA TYR A 79 0.99 -2.55 8.19
C TYR A 79 2.48 -2.69 8.53
N THR A 80 3.04 -1.82 9.38
CA THR A 80 4.45 -1.91 9.78
C THR A 80 4.80 -3.23 10.49
N VAL A 81 3.82 -3.84 11.18
CA VAL A 81 4.02 -5.09 11.94
C VAL A 81 4.30 -6.27 11.01
N GLY A 82 3.75 -6.25 9.79
CA GLY A 82 4.00 -7.29 8.79
C GLY A 82 5.24 -7.07 7.94
N CYS A 83 5.83 -5.87 7.93
CA CYS A 83 6.87 -5.52 6.95
C CYS A 83 8.20 -6.26 7.13
N GLU A 84 8.52 -6.72 8.33
CA GLU A 84 9.82 -7.37 8.62
C GLU A 84 9.82 -8.85 8.23
N GLU A 85 8.80 -9.58 8.68
CA GLU A 85 8.74 -11.05 8.56
C GLU A 85 7.85 -11.54 7.42
N CYS A 86 6.85 -10.76 7.01
CA CYS A 86 5.77 -11.24 6.14
C CYS A 86 5.83 -10.65 4.73
N THR A 87 5.46 -11.47 3.74
CA THR A 87 5.38 -11.04 2.34
C THR A 87 3.98 -11.32 1.78
N VAL A 88 3.32 -10.29 1.24
CA VAL A 88 2.09 -10.49 0.45
C VAL A 88 2.49 -10.88 -0.97
N PHE A 89 2.06 -12.07 -1.40
CA PHE A 89 2.42 -12.62 -2.72
C PHE A 89 1.20 -12.63 -3.65
N PRO A 90 1.19 -11.86 -4.75
CA PRO A 90 0.08 -11.85 -5.69
C PRO A 90 -0.03 -13.18 -6.46
N CYS A 91 -1.20 -13.78 -6.47
CA CYS A 91 -1.51 -14.90 -7.34
C CYS A 91 -2.18 -14.41 -8.64
N LEU A 92 -1.48 -14.58 -9.76
CA LEU A 92 -1.93 -14.14 -11.08
C LEU A 92 -2.50 -15.28 -11.93
N SER A 93 -2.16 -16.54 -11.62
CA SER A 93 -2.60 -17.73 -12.36
C SER A 93 -2.60 -18.96 -11.47
N ILE A 94 -3.48 -19.93 -11.76
CA ILE A 94 -3.56 -21.22 -11.05
C ILE A 94 -2.57 -22.21 -11.69
N PRO A 95 -1.80 -22.99 -10.91
CA PRO A 95 -1.77 -23.02 -9.44
C PRO A 95 -0.93 -21.90 -8.82
N CYS A 96 -1.44 -21.28 -7.75
CA CYS A 96 -0.68 -20.34 -6.92
C CYS A 96 0.39 -21.10 -6.12
N LYS A 97 1.68 -20.82 -6.34
CA LYS A 97 2.75 -21.48 -5.59
C LYS A 97 3.17 -20.64 -4.38
N LEU A 98 2.82 -21.10 -3.18
CA LEU A 98 3.40 -20.59 -1.93
C LEU A 98 4.85 -21.09 -1.80
N GLN A 99 5.78 -20.15 -1.60
CA GLN A 99 7.21 -20.46 -1.47
C GLN A 99 7.65 -20.58 0.00
N SER A 100 6.91 -19.97 0.94
CA SER A 100 7.26 -19.89 2.36
C SER A 100 6.00 -19.77 3.23
N GLY A 101 6.08 -20.22 4.49
CA GLY A 101 5.05 -19.98 5.51
C GLY A 101 4.90 -18.51 5.91
N THR A 102 5.88 -17.67 5.57
CA THR A 102 5.83 -16.22 5.76
C THR A 102 5.08 -15.47 4.65
N HIS A 103 4.61 -16.18 3.63
CA HIS A 103 3.88 -15.59 2.51
C HIS A 103 2.37 -15.67 2.72
N CYS A 104 1.67 -14.56 2.52
CA CYS A 104 0.21 -14.57 2.39
C CYS A 104 -0.19 -14.44 0.92
N LEU A 105 -0.93 -15.42 0.40
CA LEU A 105 -1.42 -15.39 -0.98
C LEU A 105 -2.51 -14.34 -1.15
N TRP A 106 -2.28 -13.40 -2.07
CA TRP A 106 -3.26 -12.42 -2.49
C TRP A 106 -3.96 -12.88 -3.77
N THR A 107 -5.25 -13.19 -3.66
CA THR A 107 -6.07 -13.85 -4.69
C THR A 107 -7.19 -12.95 -5.21
N ASP A 108 -7.33 -11.73 -4.71
CA ASP A 108 -8.40 -10.80 -5.13
C ASP A 108 -8.40 -10.59 -6.65
N GLN A 109 -7.23 -10.36 -7.25
CA GLN A 109 -7.12 -10.11 -8.69
C GLN A 109 -7.59 -11.31 -9.53
N LEU A 110 -7.21 -12.53 -9.12
CA LEU A 110 -7.58 -13.75 -9.82
C LEU A 110 -9.09 -14.06 -9.72
N LEU A 111 -9.68 -13.84 -8.54
CA LEU A 111 -11.07 -14.22 -8.26
C LEU A 111 -12.08 -13.13 -8.63
N GLN A 112 -11.71 -11.86 -8.52
CA GLN A 112 -12.61 -10.71 -8.66
C GLN A 112 -12.22 -9.78 -9.81
N GLY A 113 -11.09 -10.03 -10.49
CA GLY A 113 -10.58 -9.18 -11.55
C GLY A 113 -10.14 -7.79 -11.08
N SER A 114 -10.00 -7.58 -9.76
CA SER A 114 -9.67 -6.28 -9.18
C SER A 114 -8.76 -6.38 -7.97
N GLU A 115 -7.74 -5.53 -7.94
CA GLU A 115 -6.87 -5.30 -6.78
C GLU A 115 -7.60 -4.60 -5.61
N LYS A 116 -8.86 -4.20 -5.81
CA LYS A 116 -9.71 -3.59 -4.77
C LYS A 116 -10.65 -4.60 -4.11
N GLY A 117 -10.27 -5.88 -4.12
CA GLY A 117 -11.06 -6.96 -3.53
C GLY A 117 -11.07 -6.99 -2.00
N PHE A 118 -11.56 -8.11 -1.46
CA PHE A 118 -11.80 -8.24 -0.02
C PHE A 118 -10.51 -8.21 0.80
N GLN A 119 -9.47 -8.92 0.36
CA GLN A 119 -8.21 -9.01 1.08
C GLN A 119 -7.54 -7.64 1.16
N SER A 120 -7.42 -6.95 0.02
CA SER A 120 -6.87 -5.59 -0.09
C SER A 120 -7.59 -4.57 0.78
N ARG A 121 -8.93 -4.68 0.91
CA ARG A 121 -9.73 -3.71 1.67
C ARG A 121 -9.86 -4.02 3.16
N HIS A 122 -9.59 -5.23 3.62
CA HIS A 122 -9.92 -5.60 5.02
C HIS A 122 -8.84 -6.32 5.78
N LEU A 123 -7.84 -6.89 5.10
CA LEU A 123 -6.88 -7.79 5.71
C LEU A 123 -5.47 -7.19 5.69
N ALA A 124 -4.63 -7.72 6.57
CA ALA A 124 -3.18 -7.55 6.54
C ALA A 124 -2.52 -8.91 6.69
N CYS A 125 -1.36 -9.09 6.04
CA CYS A 125 -0.50 -10.23 6.28
C CYS A 125 0.37 -9.93 7.50
N LEU A 126 0.12 -10.62 8.60
CA LEU A 126 0.75 -10.37 9.89
C LEU A 126 1.35 -11.66 10.45
N PRO A 127 2.45 -11.55 11.23
CA PRO A 127 3.05 -12.71 11.86
C PRO A 127 2.07 -13.30 12.88
N ARG A 128 1.98 -14.63 12.89
CA ARG A 128 1.25 -15.38 13.91
C ARG A 128 2.22 -16.03 14.88
N GLU A 129 3.24 -16.70 14.33
CA GLU A 129 4.32 -17.39 15.02
C GLU A 129 5.61 -17.24 14.19
N PRO A 130 6.81 -17.48 14.75
CA PRO A 130 8.06 -17.41 13.98
C PRO A 130 8.00 -18.29 12.73
N GLY A 131 8.27 -17.70 11.55
CA GLY A 131 8.19 -18.39 10.26
C GLY A 131 6.77 -18.60 9.69
N LEU A 132 5.72 -18.12 10.36
CA LEU A 132 4.33 -18.25 9.92
C LEU A 132 3.60 -16.90 9.92
N CYS A 133 3.17 -16.46 8.73
CA CYS A 133 2.32 -15.29 8.53
C CYS A 133 0.94 -15.69 8.02
N THR A 134 -0.09 -14.99 8.46
CA THR A 134 -1.47 -15.25 8.06
C THR A 134 -2.22 -13.96 7.72
N TRP A 135 -3.26 -14.11 6.91
CA TRP A 135 -4.22 -13.04 6.71
C TRP A 135 -5.02 -12.81 8.00
N GLN A 136 -4.90 -11.61 8.55
CA GLN A 136 -5.61 -11.17 9.75
C GLN A 136 -6.51 -9.97 9.42
N SER A 137 -7.68 -9.93 10.05
CA SER A 137 -8.65 -8.86 9.83
C SER A 137 -8.24 -7.57 10.54
N LEU A 138 -8.28 -6.45 9.82
CA LEU A 138 -8.08 -5.11 10.38
C LEU A 138 -9.39 -4.45 10.85
N ARG A 139 -10.52 -5.19 10.83
CA ARG A 139 -11.79 -4.68 11.34
C ARG A 139 -11.68 -4.43 12.83
N SER A 140 -12.33 -3.36 13.30
CA SER A 140 -12.54 -3.15 14.74
C SER A 140 -13.38 -4.32 15.23
N GLN A 141 -12.87 -5.07 16.20
CA GLN A 141 -13.79 -5.62 17.17
C GLN A 141 -14.23 -4.41 18.00
N ILE A 142 -15.46 -3.97 17.76
CA ILE A 142 -16.14 -3.10 18.72
C ILE A 142 -16.43 -4.04 19.89
N ALA A 143 -15.69 -3.84 20.99
CA ALA A 143 -16.08 -4.37 22.29
C ALA A 143 -17.19 -3.47 22.87
#